data_AF-A0A6P0RMN8-F1
#
_entry.id   AF-A0A6P0RMN8-F1
#
_cell.length_a   1.000
_cell.length_b   1.000
_cell.length_c   1.000
_cell.angle_alpha   90.00
_cell.angle_beta   90.00
_cell.angle_gamma   90.00
#
_symmetry.space_group_name_H-M   'P 1'
#
loop_
_entity.id
_entity.type
_entity.pdbx_description
1 polymer ?
#
loop_
_entity_poly.entity_id
_entity_poly.type
_entity_poly.pdbx_seq_one_letter_code
_entity_poly.pdbx_strand_id
1 'polypeptide(L)' 'MKTDSIFYRLFLEMPGIYFQLIGESPTMAKSYKFQSVEIKQTAFRLDGILVPNKQSPTTAS' A
#
# COMPACT_ATOMS: atom_id res chain seq x y z
N MET A 1 -6.93 -5.15 11.15
CA MET A 1 -6.73 -6.59 10.85
C MET A 1 -5.86 -7.16 11.95
N LYS A 2 -6.24 -8.28 12.59
CA LYS A 2 -5.26 -9.01 13.40
C LYS A 2 -4.10 -9.34 12.48
N THR A 3 -2.89 -9.00 12.88
CA THR A 3 -1.66 -9.15 12.10
C THR A 3 -1.47 -10.61 11.70
N ASP A 4 -2.06 -11.01 10.58
CA ASP A 4 -1.56 -12.17 9.86
C ASP A 4 -0.31 -11.68 9.13
N SER A 5 0.84 -11.91 9.76
CA SER A 5 2.14 -11.40 9.33
C SER A 5 2.48 -11.74 7.86
N ILE A 6 1.77 -12.72 7.30
CA ILE A 6 1.89 -13.14 5.90
C ILE A 6 1.46 -12.05 4.91
N PHE A 7 0.33 -11.35 5.13
CA PHE A 7 -0.11 -10.30 4.21
C PHE A 7 0.80 -9.08 4.28
N TYR A 8 1.26 -8.74 5.49
CA TYR A 8 2.23 -7.67 5.67
C TYR A 8 3.53 -7.95 4.90
N ARG A 9 4.08 -9.16 5.04
CA ARG A 9 5.28 -9.58 4.30
C ARG A 9 5.02 -9.64 2.80
N LEU A 10 3.88 -10.17 2.37
CA LEU A 10 3.51 -10.27 0.97
C LEU A 10 3.47 -8.90 0.28
N PHE A 11 2.83 -7.90 0.89
CA PHE A 11 2.76 -6.55 0.31
C PHE A 11 4.08 -5.77 0.45
N LEU A 12 4.93 -6.11 1.43
CA LEU A 12 6.27 -5.56 1.55
C LEU A 12 7.22 -6.08 0.46
N GLU A 13 7.18 -7.39 0.19
CA GLU A 13 8.05 -8.04 -0.81
C GLU A 13 7.50 -7.90 -2.24
N MET A 14 6.18 -7.86 -2.40
CA MET A 14 5.49 -7.85 -3.69
C MET A 14 4.33 -6.84 -3.72
N PRO A 15 4.61 -5.52 -3.69
CA PRO A 15 3.57 -4.48 -3.67
C PRO A 15 2.68 -4.49 -4.93
N GLY A 16 3.15 -5.03 -6.05
CA GLY A 16 2.38 -5.17 -7.29
C GLY A 16 1.16 -6.08 -7.18
N ILE A 17 1.15 -7.04 -6.23
CA ILE A 17 0.04 -7.98 -6.04
C ILE A 17 -1.27 -7.24 -5.73
N TYR A 18 -1.21 -6.14 -4.98
CA TYR A 18 -2.40 -5.34 -4.68
C TYR A 18 -3.12 -4.89 -5.95
N PHE A 19 -2.37 -4.36 -6.92
CA PHE A 19 -2.93 -3.89 -8.19
C PHE A 19 -3.49 -5.05 -9.02
N GLN A 20 -2.80 -6.19 -9.05
CA GLN A 20 -3.31 -7.37 -9.75
C GLN A 20 -4.63 -7.87 -9.16
N LEU A 21 -4.78 -7.85 -7.83
CA LEU A 21 -6.02 -8.27 -7.15
C LEU A 21 -7.23 -7.39 -7.48
N ILE A 22 -7.00 -6.12 -7.81
CA ILE A 22 -8.05 -5.18 -8.21
C ILE A 22 -8.19 -5.03 -9.73
N GLY A 23 -7.48 -5.86 -10.52
CA GLY A 23 -7.54 -5.84 -11.99
C GLY A 23 -6.68 -4.76 -12.66
N GLU A 24 -5.78 -4.13 -11.91
CA GLU A 24 -4.87 -3.09 -12.38
C GLU A 24 -3.46 -3.61 -12.69
N SER A 25 -2.68 -2.80 -13.42
CA SER A 25 -1.32 -3.18 -13.75
C SER A 25 -0.40 -3.20 -12.51
N PRO A 26 0.37 -4.29 -12.27
CA PRO A 26 1.34 -4.34 -11.17
C PRO A 26 2.43 -3.27 -11.29
N THR A 27 2.65 -2.69 -12.48
CA THR A 27 3.62 -1.62 -12.68
C THR A 27 3.24 -0.33 -11.95
N MET A 28 1.95 -0.12 -11.63
CA MET A 28 1.49 1.02 -10.85
C MET A 28 2.16 1.08 -9.47
N ALA A 29 2.55 -0.06 -8.90
CA ALA A 29 3.26 -0.12 -7.62
C ALA A 29 4.57 0.69 -7.62
N LYS A 30 5.19 0.96 -8.77
CA LYS A 30 6.39 1.82 -8.88
C LYS A 30 6.12 3.27 -8.46
N SER A 31 4.87 3.72 -8.55
CA SER A 31 4.44 5.07 -8.16
C SER A 31 4.08 5.18 -6.68
N TYR A 32 4.06 4.08 -5.93
CA TYR A 32 3.63 4.04 -4.54
C TYR A 32 4.66 3.34 -3.65
N LYS A 33 4.65 3.71 -2.36
CA LYS A 33 5.39 3.04 -1.30
C LYS A 33 4.40 2.43 -0.31
N PHE A 34 4.52 1.14 -0.07
CA PHE A 34 3.76 0.45 0.97
C PHE A 34 4.32 0.79 2.35
N GLN A 35 3.46 1.21 3.28
CA GLN A 35 3.80 1.57 4.65
C GLN A 35 2.71 1.08 5.60
N SER A 36 3.08 0.62 6.79
CA SER A 36 2.13 0.38 7.88
C SER A 36 2.20 1.56 8.84
N VAL A 37 1.06 2.20 9.11
CA VAL A 37 0.98 3.38 9.97
C VAL A 37 0.01 3.10 11.11
N GLU A 38 0.52 3.15 12.33
CA GLU A 38 -0.31 3.07 13.52
C GLU A 38 -0.93 4.45 13.81
N ILE A 39 -2.23 4.58 13.63
CA ILE A 39 -2.97 5.79 13.99
C ILE A 39 -3.40 5.67 15.45
N LYS A 40 -2.93 6.58 16.30
CA LYS A 40 -3.25 6.61 17.74
C LYS A 40 -4.61 7.25 18.04
N GLN A 41 -5.62 7.02 17.20
CA GLN A 41 -6.99 7.48 17.41
C GLN A 41 -7.84 6.25 17.72
N THR A 42 -8.47 6.23 18.89
CA THR A 42 -9.25 5.12 19.51
C THR A 42 -9.35 3.85 18.63
N ALA A 43 -8.36 2.97 18.79
CA ALA A 43 -8.29 1.62 18.23
C ALA A 43 -8.24 1.47 16.69
N PHE A 44 -7.90 2.50 15.91
CA PHE A 44 -7.75 2.39 14.45
C PHE A 44 -6.29 2.12 14.03
N ARG A 45 -5.96 0.88 13.66
CA ARG A 45 -4.65 0.54 13.04
C ARG A 45 -4.83 0.38 11.53
N LEU A 46 -4.08 1.14 10.73
CA LEU A 46 -4.01 0.94 9.29
C LEU A 46 -2.86 -0.02 8.99
N ASP A 47 -3.19 -1.28 8.76
CA ASP A 47 -2.21 -2.36 8.64
C ASP A 47 -1.38 -2.29 7.34
N GLY A 48 -1.87 -1.57 6.33
CA GLY A 48 -1.15 -1.30 5.09
C GLY A 48 -1.72 -0.11 4.33
N ILE A 49 -0.87 0.83 3.95
CA ILE A 49 -1.19 2.04 3.20
C ILE A 49 -0.23 2.14 2.01
N LEU A 50 -0.77 2.38 0.82
CA LEU A 50 0.01 2.78 -0.35
C LEU A 50 0.10 4.30 -0.40
N VAL A 51 1.31 4.84 -0.23
CA VAL A 51 1.55 6.28 -0.27
C VAL A 51 2.22 6.64 -1.59
N PRO A 52 1.74 7.65 -2.35
CA PRO A 52 2.40 8.07 -3.58
C PRO A 52 3.86 8.46 -3.32
N ASN A 53 4.74 8.05 -4.21
CA ASN A 53 6.11 8.56 -4.21
C ASN A 53 6.03 10.06 -4.52
N LYS A 54 6.76 10.90 -3.77
CA LYS A 54 6.79 12.37 -3.90
C LYS A 54 7.17 12.90 -5.31
N GLN A 55 7.42 12.02 -6.28
CA GLN A 55 7.83 12.30 -7.66
C GLN A 55 6.85 11.78 -8.73
N SER A 56 5.60 11.47 -8.41
CA SER A 56 4.57 11.45 -9.47
C SER A 56 3.99 12.86 -9.57
N PRO A 57 4.24 13.63 -10.64
CA PRO A 57 3.45 14.81 -10.90
C PRO A 57 2.02 14.30 -11.06
N THR A 58 1.15 14.69 -10.14
CA THR A 58 -0.29 14.59 -10.33
C THR A 58 -0.59 15.44 -11.54
N THR A 59 -0.65 14.84 -12.73
CA THR A 59 -1.32 15.47 -13.87
C THR A 59 -2.81 15.44 -13.52
N ALA A 60 -3.24 16.43 -12.74
CA ALA A 60 -4.64 16.82 -12.71
C ALA A 60 -4.97 17.28 -14.13
N SER A 61 -5.97 16.61 -14.69
CA SER A 61 -6.55 16.91 -16.00
C SER A 61 -7.18 18.28 -16.07
#